data_AF-A0A376KSE3-F1
#
_entry.id   AF-A0A376KSE3-F1
#
_cell.length_a   1.000
_cell.length_b   1.000
_cell.length_c   1.000
_cell.angle_alpha   90.00
_cell.angle_beta   90.00
_cell.angle_gamma   90.00
#
_symmetry.space_group_name_H-M   'P 1'
#
loop_
_entity.id
_entity.type
_entity.pdbx_description
1 polymer ?
#
loop_
_entity_poly.entity_id
_entity_poly.type
_entity_poly.pdbx_seq_one_letter_code
_entity_poly.pdbx_strand_id
1 'polypeptide(L)'
;MLPKAARIPHAMTLHGDTRIDNYYWLRDDTRSQPEVLDYLQQENSYGSSGDGPHNKPCRNRILKEIIDRIPQREVSAPYIKNGYRYRHIYEPGCEYAIYQRQSAFSEEWDEWETLLDANKRAAHSEFLFDGRNGDYAR
;
A
#
# COMPACT_ATOMS: atom_id res chain seq x y z
N MET A 1 -5.27 -18.32 -21.84
CA MET A 1 -6.45 -19.13 -21.49
C MET A 1 -6.78 -18.86 -20.03
N LEU A 2 -8.05 -18.97 -19.62
CA LEU A 2 -8.44 -18.82 -18.23
C LEU A 2 -7.76 -19.93 -17.39
N PRO A 3 -6.95 -19.58 -16.37
CA PRO A 3 -6.38 -20.58 -15.47
C PRO A 3 -7.48 -21.34 -14.75
N LYS A 4 -7.22 -22.60 -14.45
CA LYS A 4 -8.19 -23.49 -13.78
C LYS A 4 -7.55 -24.05 -12.53
N ALA A 5 -8.03 -23.61 -11.36
CA ALA A 5 -7.59 -24.16 -10.10
C ALA A 5 -7.87 -25.66 -10.04
N ALA A 6 -6.90 -26.42 -9.51
CA ALA A 6 -7.11 -27.81 -9.16
C ALA A 6 -8.24 -27.93 -8.13
N ARG A 7 -9.05 -28.98 -8.27
CA ARG A 7 -10.12 -29.30 -7.32
C ARG A 7 -9.62 -30.40 -6.40
N ILE A 8 -9.27 -30.03 -5.17
CA ILE A 8 -8.78 -30.93 -4.12
C ILE A 8 -9.83 -30.93 -3.00
N PRO A 9 -10.68 -31.97 -2.89
CA PRO A 9 -11.73 -32.01 -1.89
C PRO A 9 -11.18 -31.93 -0.47
N HIS A 10 -11.55 -30.90 0.28
CA HIS A 10 -11.24 -30.74 1.69
C HIS A 10 -12.55 -30.66 2.49
N ALA A 11 -12.77 -31.64 3.38
CA ALA A 11 -13.97 -31.69 4.20
C ALA A 11 -13.78 -30.86 5.48
N MET A 12 -14.70 -29.94 5.73
CA MET A 12 -14.75 -29.12 6.93
C MET A 12 -16.07 -29.40 7.67
N THR A 13 -16.00 -29.69 8.96
CA THR A 13 -17.19 -29.93 9.79
C THR A 13 -17.31 -28.84 10.84
N LEU A 14 -18.44 -28.14 10.86
CA LEU A 14 -18.73 -27.11 11.85
C LEU A 14 -20.20 -27.21 12.28
N HIS A 15 -20.45 -27.19 13.59
CA HIS A 15 -21.79 -27.32 14.17
C HIS A 15 -22.60 -28.54 13.68
N GLY A 16 -21.91 -29.65 13.38
CA GLY A 16 -22.53 -30.89 12.91
C GLY A 16 -22.88 -30.92 11.41
N ASP A 17 -22.55 -29.86 10.66
CA ASP A 17 -22.68 -29.81 9.19
C ASP A 17 -21.31 -29.99 8.54
N THR A 18 -21.21 -30.87 7.54
CA THR A 18 -19.97 -31.14 6.79
C THR A 18 -20.08 -30.59 5.39
N ARG A 19 -19.15 -29.70 5.04
CA ARG A 19 -19.03 -29.10 3.71
C ARG A 19 -17.71 -29.50 3.07
N ILE A 20 -17.71 -29.63 1.74
CA ILE A 20 -16.51 -29.93 0.96
C ILE A 20 -16.11 -28.66 0.22
N ASP A 21 -14.94 -28.11 0.57
CA ASP A 21 -14.29 -27.03 -0.17
C ASP A 21 -13.22 -27.65 -1.08
N ASN A 22 -13.38 -27.47 -2.40
CA ASN A 22 -12.43 -28.00 -3.39
C ASN A 22 -11.18 -27.12 -3.55
N TYR A 23 -11.15 -25.93 -2.93
CA TYR A 23 -10.13 -24.90 -3.15
C TYR A 23 -9.46 -24.46 -1.85
N TYR A 24 -9.70 -25.17 -0.75
CA TYR A 24 -9.09 -24.90 0.54
C TYR A 24 -7.55 -24.88 0.48
N TRP A 25 -6.96 -25.64 -0.45
CA TRP A 25 -5.51 -25.70 -0.70
C TRP A 25 -4.90 -24.36 -1.15
N LEU A 26 -5.69 -23.42 -1.68
CA LEU A 26 -5.22 -22.06 -2.01
C LEU A 26 -4.91 -21.22 -0.76
N ARG A 27 -5.43 -21.62 0.40
CA ARG A 27 -5.08 -20.99 1.66
C ARG A 27 -3.71 -21.48 2.11
N ASP A 28 -2.73 -20.60 2.00
CA ASP A 28 -1.39 -20.81 2.54
C ASP A 28 -1.02 -19.70 3.52
N ASP A 29 -1.03 -20.03 4.82
CA ASP A 29 -0.73 -19.05 5.87
C ASP A 29 0.76 -18.61 5.81
N THR A 30 1.67 -19.43 5.28
CA THR A 30 3.09 -19.07 5.09
C THR A 30 3.35 -18.25 3.83
N ARG A 31 2.41 -18.23 2.87
CA ARG A 31 2.48 -17.51 1.59
C ARG A 31 3.72 -17.88 0.75
N SER A 32 4.12 -19.14 0.79
CA SER A 32 5.33 -19.64 0.15
C SER A 32 5.12 -20.94 -0.64
N GLN A 33 3.93 -21.53 -0.58
CA GLN A 33 3.64 -22.79 -1.27
C GLN A 33 3.71 -22.59 -2.80
N PRO A 34 4.58 -23.35 -3.51
CA PRO A 34 4.81 -23.17 -4.93
C PRO A 34 3.54 -23.34 -5.79
N GLU A 35 2.67 -24.30 -5.44
CA GLU A 35 1.44 -24.57 -6.21
C GLU A 35 0.45 -23.40 -6.13
N VAL A 36 0.36 -22.75 -4.96
CA VAL A 36 -0.49 -21.56 -4.77
C VAL A 36 0.10 -20.39 -5.54
N LEU A 37 1.40 -20.14 -5.41
CA LEU A 37 2.09 -19.04 -6.10
C LEU A 37 2.02 -19.19 -7.64
N ASP A 38 2.19 -20.40 -8.15
CA ASP A 38 2.08 -20.69 -9.59
C ASP A 38 0.66 -20.37 -10.09
N TYR A 39 -0.37 -20.82 -9.38
CA TYR A 39 -1.75 -20.48 -9.74
C TYR A 39 -2.00 -18.96 -9.73
N LEU A 40 -1.53 -18.25 -8.71
CA LEU A 40 -1.64 -16.78 -8.64
C LEU A 40 -0.90 -16.08 -9.78
N GLN A 41 0.27 -16.59 -10.19
CA GLN A 41 1.01 -16.05 -11.34
C GLN A 41 0.27 -16.28 -12.66
N GLN A 42 -0.38 -17.44 -12.82
CA GLN A 42 -1.23 -17.72 -13.98
C GLN A 42 -2.44 -16.77 -14.03
N GLU A 43 -3.09 -16.52 -12.89
CA GLU A 43 -4.18 -15.54 -12.77
C GLU A 43 -3.72 -14.10 -13.10
N ASN A 44 -2.58 -13.67 -12.55
CA ASN A 44 -2.00 -12.36 -12.87
C ASN A 44 -1.67 -12.22 -14.37
N SER A 45 -1.16 -13.28 -14.99
CA SER A 45 -0.87 -13.31 -16.43
C SER A 45 -2.14 -13.25 -17.27
N TYR A 46 -3.18 -13.98 -16.86
CA TYR A 46 -4.48 -13.93 -17.51
C TYR A 46 -5.12 -12.54 -17.37
N GLY A 47 -5.14 -11.96 -16.17
CA GLY A 47 -5.62 -10.60 -15.91
C GLY A 47 -4.89 -9.58 -16.77
N SER A 48 -3.56 -9.65 -16.83
CA SER A 48 -2.72 -8.79 -17.68
C SER A 48 -3.01 -8.94 -19.17
N SER A 49 -3.42 -10.14 -19.62
CA SER A 49 -3.82 -10.39 -21.01
C SER A 49 -5.22 -9.87 -21.34
N GLY A 50 -6.14 -9.90 -20.36
CA GLY A 50 -7.49 -9.32 -20.45
C GLY A 50 -7.47 -7.80 -20.42
N ASP A 51 -6.52 -7.21 -19.69
CA ASP A 51 -6.06 -5.82 -19.75
C ASP A 51 -5.29 -5.52 -21.05
N GLY A 52 -5.86 -5.98 -22.17
CA GLY A 52 -5.24 -6.00 -23.47
C GLY A 52 -4.81 -4.61 -23.95
N PRO A 53 -4.00 -4.56 -25.03
CA PRO A 53 -3.42 -3.32 -25.55
C PRO A 53 -4.43 -2.21 -25.87
N HIS A 54 -5.70 -2.56 -26.10
CA HIS A 54 -6.79 -1.62 -26.36
C HIS A 54 -7.19 -0.76 -25.14
N ASN A 55 -7.04 -1.28 -23.91
CA ASN A 55 -7.37 -0.53 -22.68
C ASN A 55 -6.20 0.33 -22.18
N LYS A 56 -4.97 0.03 -22.61
CA LYS A 56 -3.76 0.75 -22.17
C LYS A 56 -3.84 2.26 -22.40
N PRO A 57 -4.31 2.80 -23.55
CA PRO A 57 -4.41 4.24 -23.76
C PRO A 57 -5.38 4.91 -22.77
N CYS A 58 -6.55 4.29 -22.54
CA CYS A 58 -7.54 4.82 -21.59
C CYS A 58 -6.99 4.81 -20.16
N ARG A 59 -6.36 3.70 -19.73
CA ARG A 59 -5.73 3.58 -18.42
C ARG A 59 -4.62 4.62 -18.23
N ASN A 60 -3.74 4.79 -19.21
CA ASN A 60 -2.66 5.77 -19.14
C ASN A 60 -3.21 7.20 -19.06
N ARG A 61 -4.30 7.50 -19.78
CA ARG A 61 -4.98 8.80 -19.70
C ARG A 61 -5.56 9.04 -18.29
N ILE A 62 -6.29 8.08 -17.75
CA ILE A 62 -6.87 8.18 -16.40
C ILE A 62 -5.78 8.29 -15.34
N LEU A 63 -4.72 7.48 -15.44
CA LEU A 63 -3.56 7.56 -14.55
C LEU A 63 -2.93 8.95 -14.58
N LYS A 64 -2.71 9.49 -15.79
CA LYS A 64 -2.20 10.84 -15.96
C LYS A 64 -3.14 11.89 -15.34
N GLU A 65 -4.45 11.80 -15.58
CA GLU A 65 -5.43 12.72 -15.00
C GLU A 65 -5.45 12.68 -13.47
N ILE A 66 -5.24 11.51 -12.86
CA ILE A 66 -5.13 11.37 -11.40
C ILE A 66 -3.85 12.04 -10.90
N ILE A 67 -2.70 11.73 -11.52
CA ILE A 67 -1.39 12.31 -11.14
C ILE A 67 -1.40 13.82 -11.30
N ASP A 68 -1.93 14.34 -12.41
CA ASP A 68 -1.96 15.78 -12.72
C ASP A 68 -2.83 16.57 -11.72
N ARG A 69 -3.75 15.90 -10.99
CA ARG A 69 -4.57 16.52 -9.92
C ARG A 69 -3.87 16.54 -8.57
N ILE A 70 -2.80 15.78 -8.39
CA ILE A 70 -2.05 15.70 -7.13
C ILE A 70 -0.93 16.75 -7.19
N PRO A 71 -0.82 17.63 -6.18
CA PRO A 71 0.29 18.57 -6.09
C PRO A 71 1.63 17.83 -6.06
N GLN A 72 2.58 18.24 -6.91
CA GLN A 72 3.93 17.65 -6.93
C GLN A 72 4.66 17.85 -5.60
N ARG A 73 4.30 18.91 -4.87
CA ARG A 73 4.76 19.17 -3.51
C ARG A 73 3.55 19.43 -2.63
N GLU A 74 3.43 18.67 -1.55
CA GLU A 74 2.37 18.82 -0.56
C GLU A 74 2.99 19.04 0.81
N VAL A 75 2.55 20.10 1.48
CA VAL A 75 2.94 20.42 2.85
C VAL A 75 1.68 20.39 3.70
N SER A 76 1.68 19.55 4.74
CA SER A 76 0.55 19.48 5.65
C SER A 76 0.40 20.76 6.46
N ALA A 77 -0.84 21.12 6.81
CA ALA A 77 -1.08 22.15 7.81
C ALA A 77 -0.35 21.80 9.12
N PRO A 78 0.45 22.72 9.70
CA PRO A 78 1.20 22.43 10.91
C PRO A 78 0.27 22.34 12.12
N TYR A 79 0.63 21.47 13.07
CA TYR A 79 -0.07 21.38 14.36
C TYR A 79 0.92 21.40 15.52
N ILE A 80 0.47 21.86 16.69
CA ILE A 80 1.31 21.99 17.88
C ILE A 80 0.97 20.89 18.88
N LYS A 81 2.00 20.21 19.40
CA LYS A 81 1.89 19.21 20.46
C LYS A 81 3.14 19.29 21.35
N ASN A 82 2.94 19.30 22.67
CA ASN A 82 4.03 19.26 23.67
C ASN A 82 5.17 20.29 23.45
N GLY A 83 4.84 21.52 23.05
CA GLY A 83 5.83 22.58 22.82
C GLY A 83 6.56 22.53 21.48
N TYR A 84 6.17 21.64 20.58
CA TYR A 84 6.70 21.54 19.22
C TYR A 84 5.58 21.68 18.17
N ARG A 85 5.91 22.32 17.05
CA ARG A 85 5.11 22.35 15.83
C ARG A 85 5.56 21.21 14.92
N TYR A 86 4.62 20.46 14.35
CA TYR A 86 4.87 19.31 13.49
C TYR A 86 4.23 19.51 12.13
N ARG A 87 4.88 18.99 11.09
CA ARG A 87 4.31 18.85 9.76
C ARG A 87 4.91 17.64 9.04
N HIS A 88 4.30 17.26 7.94
CA HIS A 88 4.91 16.37 6.97
C HIS A 88 4.91 17.00 5.58
N ILE A 89 5.91 16.64 4.79
CA ILE A 89 6.09 17.14 3.42
C ILE A 89 6.24 15.95 2.48
N TYR A 90 5.54 16.00 1.35
CA TYR A 90 5.84 15.20 0.17
C TYR A 90 6.62 16.08 -0.80
N GLU A 91 7.88 15.72 -1.04
CA GLU A 91 8.72 16.38 -2.04
C GLU A 91 8.52 15.74 -3.43
N PRO A 92 8.72 16.49 -4.53
CA PRO A 92 8.54 15.96 -5.88
C PRO A 92 9.41 14.72 -6.12
N GLY A 93 8.77 13.65 -6.61
CA GLY A 93 9.44 12.37 -6.88
C GLY A 93 9.67 11.49 -5.65
N CYS A 94 9.26 11.93 -4.45
CA CYS A 94 9.25 11.09 -3.25
C CYS A 94 7.88 10.41 -3.07
N GLU A 95 7.88 9.10 -2.86
CA GLU A 95 6.66 8.32 -2.62
C GLU A 95 6.16 8.42 -1.17
N TYR A 96 7.07 8.76 -0.23
CA TYR A 96 6.78 8.80 1.19
C TYR A 96 7.01 10.18 1.79
N ALA A 97 6.34 10.43 2.91
CA ALA A 97 6.41 11.71 3.60
C ALA A 97 7.72 11.89 4.39
N ILE A 98 8.18 13.13 4.47
CA ILE A 98 9.25 13.56 5.38
C ILE A 98 8.60 14.26 6.57
N TYR A 99 8.76 13.69 7.76
CA TYR A 99 8.22 14.23 9.01
C TYR A 99 9.20 15.21 9.62
N GLN A 100 8.73 16.42 9.91
CA GLN A 100 9.52 17.51 10.44
C GLN A 100 8.90 18.08 11.72
N ARG A 101 9.73 18.65 12.58
CA ARG A 101 9.30 19.44 13.74
C ARG A 101 10.08 20.73 13.88
N GLN A 102 9.55 21.62 14.69
CA GLN A 102 10.16 22.88 15.07
C GLN A 102 9.70 23.24 16.49
N SER A 103 10.46 24.05 17.23
CA SER A 103 9.97 24.63 18.49
C SER A 103 8.69 25.44 18.24
N ALA A 104 7.69 25.32 19.12
CA ALA A 104 6.46 26.12 19.01
C ALA A 104 6.69 27.62 19.27
N PHE A 105 7.84 27.97 19.85
CA PHE A 105 8.26 29.36 20.11
C PHE A 105 9.05 29.98 18.95
N SER A 106 9.41 29.18 17.94
CA SER A 106 10.07 29.66 16.72
C SER A 106 9.04 30.14 15.70
N GLU A 107 9.47 31.09 14.87
CA GLU A 107 8.67 31.58 13.77
C GLU A 107 8.56 30.51 12.68
N GLU A 108 7.46 30.47 11.94
CA GLU A 108 7.18 29.37 11.00
C GLU A 108 8.21 29.25 9.86
N TRP A 109 8.86 30.37 9.52
CA TRP A 109 9.92 30.45 8.51
C TRP A 109 11.32 30.07 9.03
N ASP A 110 11.49 29.87 10.35
CA ASP A 110 12.77 29.35 10.85
C ASP A 110 12.96 27.88 10.42
N GLU A 111 14.18 27.36 10.61
CA GLU A 111 14.53 26.03 10.14
C GLU A 111 13.72 24.92 10.83
N TRP A 112 13.34 23.92 10.04
CA TRP A 112 12.61 22.74 10.51
C TRP A 112 13.57 21.55 10.65
N GLU A 113 13.49 20.87 11.79
CA GLU A 113 14.26 19.66 12.07
C GLU A 113 13.57 18.44 11.45
N THR A 114 14.31 17.62 10.69
CA THR A 114 13.77 16.36 10.15
C THR A 114 13.80 15.27 11.21
N LEU A 115 12.63 14.75 11.58
CA LEU A 115 12.49 13.62 12.51
C LEU A 115 12.62 12.28 11.81
N LEU A 116 11.97 12.17 10.65
CA LEU A 116 11.92 10.93 9.90
C LEU A 116 11.76 11.21 8.42
N ASP A 117 12.73 10.74 7.65
CA ASP A 117 12.62 10.60 6.21
C ASP A 117 12.18 9.16 5.88
N ALA A 118 10.90 8.99 5.54
CA ALA A 118 10.36 7.68 5.22
C ALA A 118 10.89 7.13 3.88
N ASN A 119 11.31 7.98 2.94
CA ASN A 119 11.93 7.54 1.69
C ASN A 119 13.27 6.84 1.96
N LYS A 120 14.08 7.39 2.87
CA LYS A 120 15.33 6.74 3.31
C LYS A 120 15.07 5.41 4.01
N ARG A 121 13.98 5.29 4.78
CA ARG A 121 13.60 4.00 5.38
C ARG A 121 13.10 2.99 4.35
N ALA A 122 12.39 3.45 3.33
CA ALA A 122 11.87 2.61 2.25
C ALA A 122 12.94 2.21 1.23
N ALA A 123 14.12 2.85 1.21
CA ALA A 123 15.15 2.64 0.20
C ALA A 123 15.61 1.17 0.03
N HIS A 124 15.41 0.32 1.04
CA HIS A 124 15.77 -1.09 1.02
C HIS A 124 14.56 -2.03 1.21
N SER A 125 13.34 -1.52 0.99
CA SER A 125 12.11 -2.30 1.14
C SER A 125 11.16 -2.05 -0.03
N GLU A 126 10.55 -3.10 -0.55
CA GLU A 126 9.49 -2.98 -1.56
C GLU A 126 8.22 -2.33 -1.00
N PHE A 127 8.08 -2.33 0.32
CA PHE A 127 6.91 -1.78 1.02
C PHE A 127 7.31 -1.19 2.37
N LEU A 128 6.80 0.00 2.70
CA LEU A 128 6.94 0.62 4.02
C LEU A 128 5.56 1.00 4.56
N PHE A 129 5.25 0.50 5.77
CA PHE A 129 4.12 0.96 6.57
C PHE A 129 4.60 2.00 7.58
N ASP A 130 4.09 3.24 7.48
CA ASP A 130 4.55 4.37 8.31
C ASP A 130 3.77 4.55 9.63
N GLY A 131 2.80 3.68 9.92
CA GLY A 131 2.16 3.62 11.23
C GLY A 131 1.17 4.75 11.53
N ARG A 132 0.58 5.40 10.51
CA ARG A 132 -0.41 6.50 10.64
C ARG A 132 -1.77 6.13 11.29
N ASN A 133 -1.82 5.18 12.23
CA ASN A 133 -2.96 5.10 13.13
C ASN A 133 -2.81 6.21 14.17
N GLY A 134 -3.57 7.29 13.97
CA GLY A 134 -3.74 8.32 14.99
C GLY A 134 -4.26 7.67 16.26
N ASP A 135 -3.50 7.79 17.34
CA ASP A 135 -3.94 7.53 18.70
C ASP A 135 -5.11 8.46 19.05
N TYR A 136 -6.31 8.09 18.62
CA TYR A 136 -7.58 8.45 19.22
C TYR A 136 -8.11 7.24 19.98
N ALA A 137 -7.31 6.72 20.91
CA ALA A 137 -7.74 5.71 21.86
C ALA A 137 -7.53 6.25 23.28
N ARG A 138 -8.57 6.94 23.76
CA ARG A 138 -8.92 7.33 25.14
C ARG A 138 -7.84 7.91 26.06
#